data_AF-A0A1G5TUH7-F1
#
_entry.id   AF-A0A1G5TUH7-F1
#
_cell.length_a   1.000
_cell.length_b   1.000
_cell.length_c   1.000
_cell.angle_alpha   90.00
_cell.angle_beta   90.00
_cell.angle_gamma   90.00
#
_symmetry.space_group_name_H-M   'P 1'
#
loop_
_entity.id
_entity.type
_entity.pdbx_description
1 polymer ?
#
loop_
_entity_poly.entity_id
_entity_poly.type
_entity_poly.pdbx_seq_one_letter_code
_entity_poly.pdbx_strand_id
1 'polypeptide(L)'
;MTNETSHADSSFSEDHNPQPDAQGQAALLLIESLIHSLLDNGALTKPQALEAIESALQVKEESAAEEKEPDRVLRKSLSLLVNMRNSIEAHSGRYDPADQGAPQDEQ
;
A
#
# COMPACT_ATOMS: atom_id res chain seq x y z
N MET A 1 -31.37 -51.42 -18.47
CA MET A 1 -31.38 -50.65 -17.22
C MET A 1 -29.92 -50.52 -16.80
N THR A 2 -29.22 -49.40 -16.74
CA THR A 2 -29.45 -47.96 -17.03
C THR A 2 -28.04 -47.38 -17.24
N ASN A 3 -27.85 -46.52 -18.25
CA ASN A 3 -26.61 -45.78 -18.48
C ASN A 3 -26.26 -44.93 -17.24
N GLU A 4 -25.02 -45.00 -16.76
CA GLU A 4 -24.46 -44.02 -15.83
C GLU A 4 -24.02 -42.78 -16.61
N THR A 5 -24.98 -41.89 -16.83
CA THR A 5 -24.75 -40.53 -17.31
C THR A 5 -24.02 -39.71 -16.25
N SER A 6 -22.82 -39.28 -16.62
CA SER A 6 -22.23 -37.95 -16.38
C SER A 6 -23.01 -37.04 -15.42
N HIS A 7 -22.43 -36.77 -14.26
CA HIS A 7 -22.60 -35.50 -13.58
C HIS A 7 -21.23 -34.96 -13.24
N ALA A 8 -20.66 -34.23 -14.21
CA ALA A 8 -19.70 -33.19 -13.92
C ALA A 8 -20.44 -32.10 -13.15
N ASP A 9 -20.40 -32.14 -11.82
CA ASP A 9 -20.82 -31.01 -11.00
C ASP A 9 -19.62 -30.12 -10.76
N SER A 10 -19.31 -29.32 -11.79
CA SER A 10 -18.38 -28.21 -11.74
C SER A 10 -18.97 -27.09 -10.88
N SER A 11 -18.98 -27.27 -9.57
CA SER A 11 -19.30 -26.21 -8.59
C SER A 11 -18.04 -25.54 -8.05
N PHE A 12 -17.05 -25.30 -8.92
CA PHE A 12 -16.07 -24.23 -8.72
C PHE A 12 -16.40 -23.13 -9.72
N SER A 13 -17.47 -22.39 -9.44
CA SER A 13 -17.51 -21.00 -9.89
C SER A 13 -16.67 -20.22 -8.88
N GLU A 14 -15.34 -20.32 -9.04
CA GLU A 14 -14.44 -19.33 -8.47
C GLU A 14 -14.91 -17.99 -9.01
N ASP A 15 -15.49 -17.18 -8.13
CA ASP A 15 -15.86 -15.81 -8.40
C ASP A 15 -14.58 -14.97 -8.49
N HIS A 16 -13.78 -15.23 -9.53
CA HIS A 16 -12.61 -14.46 -9.94
C HIS A 16 -13.08 -13.19 -10.65
N ASN A 17 -13.96 -12.42 -10.02
CA ASN A 17 -14.21 -11.06 -10.47
C ASN A 17 -13.14 -10.16 -9.84
N PRO A 18 -12.18 -9.63 -10.61
CA PRO A 18 -11.18 -8.69 -10.10
C PRO A 18 -11.79 -7.31 -9.95
N GLN A 19 -12.91 -7.21 -9.23
CA GLN A 19 -13.47 -5.93 -8.86
C GLN A 19 -12.44 -5.24 -7.96
N PRO A 20 -12.07 -3.97 -8.22
CA PRO A 20 -11.25 -3.24 -7.29
C PRO A 20 -12.00 -3.20 -5.96
N ASP A 21 -11.43 -3.86 -4.95
CA ASP A 21 -11.99 -3.86 -3.61
C ASP A 21 -12.08 -2.40 -3.14
N ALA A 22 -13.29 -1.85 -3.12
CA ALA A 22 -13.54 -0.48 -2.72
C ALA A 22 -13.01 -0.21 -1.31
N GLN A 23 -12.99 -1.24 -0.46
CA GLN A 23 -12.39 -1.19 0.87
C GLN A 23 -10.87 -1.05 0.77
N GLY A 24 -10.20 -1.88 -0.03
CA GLY A 24 -8.77 -1.76 -0.28
C GLY A 24 -8.36 -0.41 -0.85
N GLN A 25 -9.13 0.16 -1.78
CA GLN A 25 -8.87 1.50 -2.31
C GLN A 25 -9.07 2.60 -1.26
N ALA A 26 -10.12 2.53 -0.45
CA ALA A 26 -10.36 3.47 0.63
C ALA A 26 -9.25 3.40 1.69
N ALA A 27 -8.79 2.20 2.03
CA ALA A 27 -7.68 1.99 2.97
C ALA A 27 -6.38 2.61 2.47
N LEU A 28 -6.06 2.44 1.18
CA LEU A 28 -4.87 3.05 0.58
C LEU A 28 -4.93 4.58 0.60
N LEU A 29 -6.06 5.17 0.21
CA LEU A 29 -6.23 6.63 0.25
C LEU A 29 -6.13 7.19 1.68
N LEU A 30 -6.67 6.46 2.67
CA LEU A 30 -6.55 6.80 4.08
C LEU A 30 -5.10 6.78 4.56
N ILE A 31 -4.36 5.71 4.21
CA ILE A 31 -2.95 5.57 4.58
C ILE A 31 -2.11 6.67 3.92
N GLU A 32 -2.32 6.93 2.63
CA GLU A 32 -1.64 8.00 1.91
C GLU A 32 -1.90 9.36 2.58
N SER A 33 -3.17 9.68 2.85
CA SER A 33 -3.56 10.92 3.54
C SER A 33 -2.94 11.04 4.94
N LEU A 34 -2.84 9.92 5.67
CA LEU A 34 -2.19 9.86 6.97
C LEU A 34 -0.70 10.15 6.86
N ILE A 35 0.01 9.57 5.88
CA ILE A 35 1.44 9.81 5.68
C ILE A 35 1.69 11.29 5.34
N HIS A 36 0.89 11.89 4.45
CA HIS A 36 0.98 13.33 4.18
C HIS A 36 0.76 14.18 5.44
N SER A 37 -0.21 13.81 6.29
CA SER A 37 -0.48 14.52 7.55
C SER A 37 0.68 14.41 8.54
N LEU A 38 1.33 13.25 8.62
CA LEU A 38 2.52 13.01 9.46
C LEU A 38 3.75 13.76 8.94
N LEU A 39 3.87 13.91 7.62
CA LEU A 39 4.90 14.74 7.02
C LEU A 39 4.66 16.23 7.32
N ASP A 40 3.42 16.68 7.20
CA ASP A 40 3.06 18.09 7.41
C ASP A 40 3.17 18.53 8.87
N ASN A 41 2.95 17.62 9.83
CA ASN A 41 3.07 17.92 11.26
C ASN A 41 4.47 17.62 11.83
N GLY A 42 5.39 17.10 11.00
CA GLY A 42 6.76 16.82 11.42
C GLY A 42 6.99 15.55 12.23
N ALA A 43 5.95 14.75 12.48
CA ALA A 43 6.08 13.47 13.19
C ALA A 43 6.85 12.44 12.37
N LEU A 44 6.87 12.60 11.04
CA LEU A 44 7.62 11.77 10.11
C LEU A 44 8.40 12.68 9.15
N THR A 45 9.67 12.37 8.89
CA THR A 45 10.43 13.05 7.84
C THR A 45 10.23 12.35 6.50
N LYS A 46 10.39 13.09 5.40
CA LYS A 46 10.31 12.53 4.05
C LYS A 46 11.26 11.34 3.82
N PRO A 47 12.54 11.38 4.23
CA PRO A 47 13.42 10.21 4.13
C PRO A 47 12.89 8.99 4.89
N GLN A 48 12.39 9.16 6.11
CA GLN A 48 11.82 8.05 6.90
C GLN A 48 10.59 7.44 6.23
N ALA A 49 9.73 8.26 5.63
CA ALA A 49 8.57 7.77 4.90
C ALA A 49 8.96 6.93 3.68
N LEU A 50 9.98 7.38 2.93
CA LEU A 50 10.48 6.66 1.75
C LEU A 50 11.15 5.34 2.15
N GLU A 51 11.97 5.34 3.21
CA GLU A 51 12.61 4.14 3.75
C GLU A 51 11.57 3.10 4.20
N ALA A 52 10.50 3.53 4.87
CA ALA A 52 9.41 2.64 5.29
C ALA A 52 8.73 1.96 4.09
N ILE A 53 8.52 2.69 2.98
CA ILE A 53 7.93 2.12 1.76
C ILE A 53 8.89 1.18 1.06
N GLU A 54 10.18 1.50 1.02
CA GLU A 54 11.20 0.62 0.45
C GLU A 54 11.29 -0.71 1.23
N SER A 55 11.25 -0.65 2.56
CA SER A 55 11.17 -1.84 3.40
C SER A 55 9.90 -2.66 3.11
N ALA A 56 8.75 -2.01 2.95
CA ALA A 56 7.50 -2.69 2.62
C ALA A 56 7.53 -3.35 1.23
N LEU A 57 8.18 -2.72 0.25
CA LEU A 57 8.40 -3.31 -1.08
C LEU A 57 9.21 -4.60 -0.97
N GLN A 58 10.36 -4.54 -0.29
CA GLN A 58 11.23 -5.70 -0.10
C GLN A 58 10.50 -6.84 0.61
N VAL A 59 9.82 -6.55 1.73
CA VAL A 59 9.05 -7.57 2.47
C VAL A 59 7.97 -8.18 1.59
N LYS A 60 7.28 -7.40 0.75
CA LYS A 60 6.24 -7.94 -0.14
C LYS A 60 6.83 -8.87 -1.21
N GLU A 61 8.00 -8.55 -1.75
CA GLU A 61 8.71 -9.42 -2.70
C GLU A 61 9.13 -10.74 -2.04
N GLU A 62 9.68 -10.67 -0.83
CA GLU A 62 10.09 -11.83 -0.05
C GLU A 62 8.89 -12.72 0.32
N SER A 63 7.82 -12.13 0.89
CA SER A 63 6.62 -12.87 1.28
C SER A 63 5.92 -13.52 0.08
N ALA A 64 5.87 -12.85 -1.08
CA ALA A 64 5.25 -13.44 -2.26
C ALA A 64 6.01 -14.68 -2.77
N ALA A 65 7.34 -14.68 -2.65
CA ALA A 65 8.17 -15.83 -2.98
C ALA A 65 7.92 -17.01 -2.03
N GLU A 66 7.71 -16.74 -0.73
CA GLU A 66 7.42 -17.76 0.28
C GLU A 66 6.00 -18.33 0.16
N GLU A 67 5.00 -17.46 -0.04
CA GLU A 67 3.58 -17.82 -0.07
C GLU A 67 3.11 -18.33 -1.44
N LYS A 68 4.01 -18.33 -2.46
CA LYS A 68 3.68 -18.66 -3.86
C LYS A 68 2.49 -17.85 -4.37
N GLU A 69 2.47 -16.57 -3.99
CA GLU A 69 1.41 -15.66 -4.38
C GLU A 69 1.37 -15.54 -5.92
N PRO A 70 0.19 -15.47 -6.56
CA PRO A 70 0.12 -15.30 -7.99
C PRO A 70 0.79 -14.00 -8.45
N ASP A 71 1.63 -14.06 -9.50
CA ASP A 71 2.37 -12.91 -10.06
C ASP A 71 1.51 -11.67 -10.33
N ARG A 72 0.22 -11.86 -10.61
CA ARG A 72 -0.73 -10.77 -10.83
C ARG A 72 -1.00 -9.98 -9.56
N VAL A 73 -1.13 -10.66 -8.42
CA VAL A 73 -1.41 -10.05 -7.12
C VAL A 73 -0.15 -9.33 -6.64
N LEU A 74 1.02 -9.97 -6.72
CA LEU A 74 2.31 -9.33 -6.41
C LEU A 74 2.51 -8.04 -7.22
N ARG A 75 2.38 -8.08 -8.55
CA ARG A 75 2.53 -6.89 -9.40
C ARG A 75 1.56 -5.78 -9.03
N LYS A 76 0.32 -6.12 -8.68
CA LYS A 76 -0.68 -5.14 -8.23
C LYS A 76 -0.24 -4.51 -6.91
N SER A 77 0.17 -5.29 -5.92
CA SER A 77 0.65 -4.80 -4.63
C SER A 77 1.89 -3.90 -4.77
N LEU A 78 2.89 -4.32 -5.56
CA LEU A 78 4.09 -3.52 -5.81
C LEU A 78 3.74 -2.21 -6.52
N SER A 79 2.85 -2.24 -7.51
CA SER A 79 2.42 -1.01 -8.20
C SER A 79 1.74 -0.03 -7.24
N LEU A 80 0.99 -0.51 -6.24
CA LEU A 80 0.33 0.36 -5.26
C LEU A 80 1.37 1.00 -4.31
N LEU A 81 2.36 0.23 -3.86
CA LEU A 81 3.47 0.74 -3.04
C LEU A 81 4.31 1.78 -3.81
N VAL A 82 4.60 1.54 -5.09
CA VAL A 82 5.30 2.49 -5.96
C VAL A 82 4.48 3.78 -6.15
N ASN A 83 3.16 3.68 -6.33
CA ASN A 83 2.31 4.86 -6.45
C ASN A 83 2.34 5.72 -5.17
N MET A 84 2.28 5.09 -3.99
CA MET A 84 2.40 5.80 -2.72
C MET A 84 3.77 6.48 -2.58
N ARG A 85 4.86 5.80 -2.95
CA ARG A 85 6.20 6.40 -2.99
C ARG A 85 6.22 7.66 -3.84
N ASN A 86 5.71 7.59 -5.07
CA ASN A 86 5.69 8.72 -6.00
C ASN A 86 4.87 9.89 -5.43
N SER A 87 3.76 9.61 -4.75
CA SER A 87 2.95 10.64 -4.10
C SER A 87 3.71 11.36 -2.99
N ILE A 88 4.45 10.63 -2.15
CA ILE A 88 5.30 11.19 -1.10
C ILE A 88 6.50 11.95 -1.68
N GLU A 89 7.10 11.45 -2.76
CA GLU A 89 8.16 12.17 -3.48
C GLU A 89 7.65 13.51 -4.04
N ALA A 90 6.40 13.55 -4.52
CA ALA A 90 5.74 14.77 -4.96
C ALA A 90 5.30 15.68 -3.79
N HIS A 91 5.19 15.16 -2.57
CA HIS A 91 4.83 15.95 -1.39
C HIS A 91 5.87 17.03 -1.12
N SER A 92 5.44 18.28 -1.23
CA SER A 92 6.22 19.49 -0.98
C SER A 92 5.75 20.22 0.29
N GLY A 93 5.30 19.46 1.29
CA GLY A 93 4.73 19.95 2.55
C GLY A 93 5.61 20.96 3.31
N ARG A 94 4.94 21.73 4.18
CA ARG A 94 5.45 22.91 4.90
C ARG A 94 6.45 22.63 6.02
N TYR A 95 6.78 21.36 6.28
CA TYR A 95 7.62 21.02 7.41
C TYR A 95 9.08 21.44 7.17
N ASP A 96 9.42 22.62 7.70
CA ASP A 96 10.79 23.11 7.83
C ASP A 96 11.33 22.66 9.20
N PRO A 97 12.34 21.78 9.26
CA PRO A 97 12.95 21.38 10.53
C PRO A 97 13.59 22.55 11.29
N ALA A 98 13.79 23.71 10.65
CA ALA A 98 14.24 24.94 11.32
C ALA A 98 13.18 25.57 12.25
N ASP A 99 11.90 25.22 12.11
CA ASP A 99 10.80 25.79 12.91
C ASP A 99 10.74 25.21 14.35
N GLN A 100 11.52 24.15 14.64
CA GLN A 100 11.61 23.54 15.98
C GLN A 100 12.56 24.29 16.95
N GLY A 101 13.22 25.37 16.51
CA GLY A 101 14.43 25.88 17.17
C GLY A 101 14.44 27.33 17.67
N ALA A 102 13.33 28.07 17.67
CA ALA A 102 13.33 29.41 18.27
C ALA A 102 12.93 29.34 19.75
N PRO A 103 13.86 29.41 20.72
CA PRO A 103 13.48 29.77 22.08
C PRO A 103 12.83 31.16 22.01
N GLN A 104 11.58 31.25 22.46
CA GLN A 104 10.97 32.53 22.76
C GLN A 104 11.71 33.07 23.99
N ASP A 105 12.81 33.77 23.76
CA ASP A 105 13.42 34.61 24.78
C ASP A 105 12.42 35.74 25.07
N GLU A 106 11.61 35.52 26.11
CA GLU A 106 10.76 36.53 26.73
C GLU A 106 11.67 37.66 27.24
N GLN A 107 11.50 38.85 26.67
CA GLN A 107 12.09 40.12 27.12
C GLN A 107 11.37 40.67 28.35
#